data_AF-A0A161XKX3-F1
#
_entry.id   AF-A0A161XKX3-F1
#
_cell.length_a   1.000
_cell.length_b   1.000
_cell.length_c   1.000
_cell.angle_alpha   90.00
_cell.angle_beta   90.00
_cell.angle_gamma   90.00
#
_symmetry.space_group_name_H-M   'P 1'
#
loop_
_entity.id
_entity.type
_entity.pdbx_description
1 polymer ?
#
loop_
_entity_poly.entity_id
_entity_poly.type
_entity_poly.pdbx_seq_one_letter_code
_entity_poly.pdbx_strand_id
1 'polypeptide(L)'
;MEKASLNSLQSRTKLVLDEERTARQIAEYQVYAPVLQPARERWLELVLVVEETSTTVVWEETIAEFQKLMERHGAFRNVYTWSLQTKIDGTPQIFPKKQRVTGRERSRSPKELLDATGRRLILLISDCISPVWWQGEIHRLLENWGKQIPVAVLQLLPEQLWERTVLGLGNSVQLGTVAPGVLNSKLIVRGLPIWLEEKPKMALQFPVITLEPESLTEWAKVVAGAGSVQMLGVLFQQNWRQLIPELSTPQPPSNPELLVKRFYATASPLARRLAGFMASAPVSLPHPTSTLARISANSFS
;
A
#
# COMPACT_ATOMS: atom_id res chain seq x y z
N MET A 1 3.58 -6.62 37.96
CA MET A 1 4.27 -6.91 36.68
C MET A 1 3.39 -6.41 35.55
N GLU A 2 3.72 -5.22 35.03
CA GLU A 2 2.92 -4.50 34.05
C GLU A 2 3.18 -5.09 32.65
N LYS A 3 2.11 -5.51 31.96
CA LYS A 3 2.18 -5.86 30.53
C LYS A 3 2.53 -4.59 29.77
N ALA A 4 3.78 -4.46 29.34
CA ALA A 4 4.18 -3.43 28.39
C ALA A 4 3.36 -3.62 27.10
N SER A 5 2.41 -2.72 26.84
CA SER A 5 1.74 -2.63 25.55
C SER A 5 2.80 -2.31 24.49
N LEU A 6 3.12 -3.31 23.66
CA LEU A 6 4.14 -3.30 22.59
C LEU A 6 3.97 -2.17 21.54
N ASN A 7 2.92 -1.35 21.63
CA ASN A 7 2.55 -0.35 20.62
C ASN A 7 2.71 1.12 21.07
N SER A 8 3.30 1.39 22.24
CA SER A 8 3.45 2.76 22.74
C SER A 8 4.90 3.12 23.07
N LEU A 9 5.39 4.23 22.51
CA LEU A 9 6.68 4.83 22.87
C LEU A 9 6.47 6.10 23.71
N GLN A 10 7.50 6.49 24.46
CA GLN A 10 7.51 7.76 25.18
C GLN A 10 7.45 8.94 24.21
N SER A 11 6.52 9.86 24.45
CA SER A 11 6.37 11.10 23.71
C SER A 11 7.56 12.00 23.98
N ARG A 12 8.06 12.67 22.94
CA ARG A 12 9.17 13.63 23.07
C ARG A 12 8.71 15.03 23.47
N THR A 13 7.41 15.31 23.33
CA THR A 13 6.85 16.67 23.46
C THR A 13 5.69 16.74 24.45
N LYS A 14 5.05 15.61 24.76
CA LYS A 14 3.92 15.57 25.69
C LYS A 14 4.34 14.95 27.02
N LEU A 15 4.17 15.72 28.09
CA LEU A 15 4.35 15.27 29.47
C LEU A 15 2.98 15.00 30.11
N VAL A 16 2.91 13.97 30.95
CA VAL A 16 1.75 13.63 31.79
C VAL A 16 2.20 13.53 33.24
N LEU A 17 1.27 13.75 34.17
CA LEU A 17 1.53 13.60 35.60
C LEU A 17 1.80 12.12 35.92
N ASP A 18 2.93 11.83 36.56
CA ASP A 18 3.19 10.58 37.25
C ASP A 18 2.52 10.68 38.62
N GLU A 19 1.22 10.35 38.67
CA GLU A 19 0.39 10.49 39.87
C GLU A 19 0.97 9.73 41.06
N GLU A 20 1.49 8.52 40.82
CA GLU A 20 2.03 7.65 41.87
C GLU A 20 3.34 8.21 42.43
N ARG A 21 4.28 8.64 41.58
CA ARG A 21 5.49 9.32 42.08
C ARG A 21 5.18 10.66 42.74
N THR A 22 4.22 11.41 42.20
CA THR A 22 3.81 12.70 42.78
C THR A 22 3.21 12.50 44.16
N ALA A 23 2.30 11.54 44.33
CA ALA A 23 1.70 11.22 45.62
C ALA A 23 2.76 10.74 46.63
N ARG A 24 3.68 9.87 46.20
CA ARG A 24 4.77 9.37 47.04
C ARG A 24 5.72 10.48 47.48
N GLN A 25 6.08 11.39 46.57
CA GLN A 25 6.96 12.52 46.86
C GLN A 25 6.32 13.50 47.87
N ILE A 26 5.02 13.76 47.73
CA ILE A 26 4.26 14.58 48.68
C ILE A 26 4.21 13.90 50.05
N ALA A 27 3.89 12.60 50.08
CA ALA A 27 3.77 11.85 51.32
C ALA A 27 5.11 11.72 52.08
N GLU A 28 6.20 11.43 51.38
CA GLU A 28 7.51 11.16 51.99
C GLU A 28 8.30 12.45 52.29
N TYR A 29 8.23 13.44 51.41
CA TYR A 29 9.12 14.61 51.48
C TYR A 29 8.39 15.95 51.64
N GLN A 30 7.05 15.96 51.69
CA GLN A 30 6.22 17.18 51.75
C GLN A 30 6.51 18.17 50.61
N VAL A 31 6.99 17.68 49.46
CA VAL A 31 7.26 18.50 48.28
C VAL A 31 6.05 18.47 47.35
N TYR A 32 5.30 19.57 47.33
CA TYR A 32 4.08 19.77 46.53
C TYR A 32 4.38 20.21 45.09
N ALA A 33 5.24 19.46 44.39
CA ALA A 33 5.57 19.67 43.00
C ALA A 33 5.19 18.43 42.16
N PRO A 34 4.45 18.60 41.04
CA PRO A 34 4.06 17.49 40.19
C PRO A 34 5.27 16.84 39.51
N VAL A 35 5.40 15.52 39.63
CA VAL A 35 6.40 14.74 38.90
C VAL A 35 5.83 14.42 37.51
N LEU A 36 6.47 14.93 36.47
CA LEU A 36 6.04 14.71 35.09
C LEU A 36 6.82 13.57 34.45
N GLN A 37 6.14 12.74 33.64
CA GLN A 37 6.75 11.72 32.81
C GLN A 37 6.30 11.85 31.34
N PRO A 38 7.12 11.42 30.37
CA PRO A 38 6.70 11.35 28.97
C PRO A 38 5.42 10.54 28.77
N ALA A 39 4.43 11.11 28.07
CA ALA A 39 3.19 10.42 27.72
C ALA A 39 3.48 9.19 26.85
N ARG A 40 2.79 8.07 27.05
CA ARG A 40 2.81 6.95 26.08
C ARG A 40 2.01 7.35 24.83
N GLU A 41 2.66 7.41 23.68
CA GLU A 41 2.04 7.73 22.39
C GLU A 41 2.10 6.54 21.43
N ARG A 42 1.06 6.40 20.61
CA ARG A 42 1.07 5.49 19.46
C ARG A 42 2.20 5.90 18.53
N TRP A 43 3.02 4.93 18.18
CA TRP A 43 4.31 5.22 17.58
C TRP A 43 4.22 5.61 16.08
N LEU A 44 3.28 5.03 15.32
CA LEU A 44 3.25 5.14 13.86
C LEU A 44 2.01 5.89 13.32
N GLU A 45 2.21 6.71 12.30
CA GLU A 45 1.19 7.20 11.36
C GLU A 45 1.11 6.26 10.16
N LEU A 46 -0.11 5.93 9.73
CA LEU A 46 -0.36 5.13 8.54
C LEU A 46 -0.80 6.03 7.38
N VAL A 47 -0.13 5.93 6.24
CA VAL A 47 -0.55 6.54 4.99
C VAL A 47 -1.01 5.45 4.02
N LEU A 48 -2.33 5.40 3.81
CA LEU A 48 -2.94 4.58 2.78
C LEU A 48 -2.86 5.32 1.44
N VAL A 49 -2.17 4.74 0.47
CA VAL A 49 -2.11 5.26 -0.89
C VAL A 49 -2.87 4.30 -1.80
N VAL A 50 -4.01 4.72 -2.32
CA VAL A 50 -4.85 3.90 -3.19
C VAL A 50 -4.54 4.21 -4.64
N GLU A 51 -4.03 3.24 -5.39
CA GLU A 51 -3.90 3.39 -6.84
C GLU A 51 -5.29 3.42 -7.50
N GLU A 52 -5.55 4.48 -8.26
CA GLU A 52 -6.78 4.62 -9.04
C GLU A 52 -6.56 4.08 -10.45
N THR A 53 -7.17 2.92 -10.71
CA THR A 53 -7.19 2.24 -12.00
C THR A 53 -8.65 1.89 -12.37
N SER A 54 -8.85 1.30 -13.55
CA SER A 54 -10.18 0.81 -13.96
C SER A 54 -10.71 -0.34 -13.09
N THR A 55 -9.84 -1.09 -12.41
CA THR A 55 -10.24 -2.20 -11.54
C THR A 55 -10.58 -1.73 -10.13
N THR A 56 -10.10 -0.55 -9.70
CA THR A 56 -10.36 0.01 -8.37
C THR A 56 -11.85 0.08 -8.06
N VAL A 57 -12.70 0.31 -9.06
CA VAL A 57 -14.17 0.34 -8.93
C VAL A 57 -14.73 -0.94 -8.29
N VAL A 58 -14.15 -2.10 -8.63
CA VAL A 58 -14.57 -3.40 -8.08
C VAL A 58 -14.18 -3.54 -6.60
N TRP A 59 -13.14 -2.82 -6.17
CA TRP A 59 -12.55 -2.90 -4.84
C TRP A 59 -12.92 -1.72 -3.93
N GLU A 60 -13.73 -0.76 -4.39
CA GLU A 60 -14.05 0.47 -3.65
C GLU A 60 -14.60 0.19 -2.25
N GLU A 61 -15.55 -0.74 -2.14
CA GLU A 61 -16.16 -1.11 -0.87
C GLU A 61 -15.13 -1.74 0.07
N THR A 62 -14.39 -2.74 -0.41
CA THR A 62 -13.33 -3.42 0.35
C THR A 62 -12.26 -2.45 0.84
N ILE A 63 -11.83 -1.51 0.00
CA ILE A 63 -10.84 -0.48 0.37
C ILE A 63 -11.42 0.46 1.43
N ALA A 64 -12.69 0.86 1.30
CA ALA A 64 -13.35 1.72 2.27
C ALA A 64 -13.55 1.01 3.62
N GLU A 65 -13.87 -0.27 3.62
CA GLU A 65 -13.96 -1.07 4.85
C GLU A 65 -12.59 -1.23 5.51
N PHE A 66 -11.57 -1.57 4.74
CA PHE A 66 -10.20 -1.68 5.24
C PHE A 66 -9.71 -0.35 5.83
N GLN A 67 -9.96 0.78 5.17
CA GLN A 67 -9.67 2.10 5.70
C GLN A 67 -10.36 2.33 7.06
N LYS A 68 -11.67 2.07 7.15
CA LYS A 68 -12.43 2.21 8.41
C LYS A 68 -11.87 1.32 9.51
N LEU A 69 -11.46 0.09 9.17
CA LEU A 69 -10.84 -0.84 10.12
C LEU A 69 -9.52 -0.26 10.65
N MET A 70 -8.65 0.25 9.78
CA MET A 70 -7.38 0.86 10.19
C MET A 70 -7.57 2.10 11.06
N GLU A 71 -8.55 2.96 10.72
CA GLU A 71 -8.91 4.14 11.51
C GLU A 71 -9.42 3.77 12.91
N ARG A 72 -10.20 2.68 13.03
CA ARG A 72 -10.81 2.24 14.29
C ARG A 72 -9.89 1.36 15.14
N HIS A 73 -8.94 0.66 14.55
CA HIS A 73 -8.05 -0.28 15.24
C HIS A 73 -7.19 0.40 16.32
N GLY A 74 -6.91 1.71 16.18
CA GLY A 74 -6.18 2.47 17.18
C GLY A 74 -4.75 1.98 17.41
N ALA A 75 -4.14 1.27 16.44
CA ALA A 75 -2.69 1.01 16.46
C ALA A 75 -1.90 2.23 15.99
N PHE A 76 -2.48 3.01 15.07
CA PHE A 76 -1.85 4.18 14.48
C PHE A 76 -2.27 5.45 15.20
N ARG A 77 -1.35 6.43 15.26
CA ARG A 77 -1.66 7.78 15.76
C ARG A 77 -2.75 8.41 14.92
N ASN A 78 -2.53 8.43 13.60
CA ASN A 78 -3.41 8.92 12.57
C ASN A 78 -3.36 7.97 11.37
N VAL A 79 -4.46 7.93 10.60
CA VAL A 79 -4.53 7.27 9.29
C VAL A 79 -4.87 8.35 8.26
N TYR A 80 -4.05 8.45 7.21
CA TYR A 80 -4.25 9.37 6.10
C TYR A 80 -4.49 8.59 4.82
N THR A 81 -5.45 9.04 4.01
CA THR A 81 -5.75 8.40 2.73
C THR A 81 -5.43 9.34 1.58
N TRP A 82 -4.70 8.81 0.61
CA TRP A 82 -4.34 9.48 -0.64
C TRP A 82 -4.76 8.59 -1.81
N SER A 83 -5.16 9.20 -2.91
CA SER A 83 -5.21 8.49 -4.18
C SER A 83 -3.92 8.72 -4.96
N LEU A 84 -3.51 7.71 -5.70
CA LEU A 84 -2.40 7.73 -6.64
C LEU A 84 -3.00 7.61 -8.03
N GLN A 85 -2.87 8.69 -8.80
CA GLN A 85 -3.30 8.76 -10.19
C GLN A 85 -2.07 8.98 -11.06
N THR A 86 -2.20 8.67 -12.34
CA THR A 86 -1.12 8.87 -13.30
C THR A 86 -1.54 9.87 -14.35
N LYS A 87 -0.65 10.83 -14.62
CA LYS A 87 -0.81 11.80 -15.70
C LYS A 87 -0.68 11.16 -17.07
N ILE A 88 -1.07 11.93 -18.10
CA ILE A 88 -0.90 11.55 -19.51
C ILE A 88 0.57 11.26 -19.86
N ASP A 89 1.52 11.94 -19.19
CA ASP A 89 2.96 11.76 -19.37
C ASP A 89 3.53 10.53 -18.61
N GLY A 90 2.68 9.74 -17.95
CA GLY A 90 3.09 8.56 -17.16
C GLY A 90 3.59 8.89 -15.76
N THR A 91 3.61 10.16 -15.35
CA THR A 91 4.13 10.53 -14.02
C THR A 91 3.11 10.27 -12.91
N PRO A 92 3.50 9.55 -11.82
CA PRO A 92 2.63 9.30 -10.69
C PRO A 92 2.42 10.57 -9.87
N GLN A 93 1.17 10.84 -9.52
CA GLN A 93 0.76 11.98 -8.72
C GLN A 93 -0.17 11.53 -7.59
N ILE A 94 -0.04 12.18 -6.43
CA ILE A 94 -0.90 11.89 -5.29
C ILE A 94 -1.91 13.01 -5.07
N PHE A 95 -3.12 12.63 -4.64
CA PHE A 95 -4.19 13.55 -4.28
C PHE A 95 -4.70 13.20 -2.89
N PRO A 96 -4.80 14.17 -1.97
CA PRO A 96 -5.31 13.90 -0.64
C PRO A 96 -6.80 13.59 -0.75
N LYS A 97 -7.23 12.41 -0.29
CA LYS A 97 -8.64 12.00 -0.22
C LYS A 97 -9.31 12.71 0.97
N LYS A 98 -9.28 14.05 1.02
CA LYS A 98 -10.07 14.78 2.03
C LYS A 98 -11.54 14.52 1.71
N GLN A 99 -12.33 14.16 2.73
CA GLN A 99 -13.79 14.15 2.61
C GLN A 99 -14.22 15.50 2.03
N ARG A 100 -14.82 15.48 0.84
CA ARG A 100 -15.30 16.60 0.03
C ARG A 100 -15.56 17.88 0.84
N VAL A 101 -14.56 18.76 0.96
CA VAL A 101 -14.76 20.15 1.39
C VAL A 101 -14.27 21.05 0.25
N THR A 102 -15.20 21.37 -0.64
CA THR A 102 -15.27 22.62 -1.43
C THR A 102 -13.94 23.23 -1.87
N GLY A 103 -13.17 22.51 -2.68
CA GLY A 103 -11.99 23.04 -3.36
C GLY A 103 -11.49 22.07 -4.42
N ARG A 104 -10.98 22.57 -5.55
CA ARG A 104 -10.29 21.75 -6.56
C ARG A 104 -9.15 21.01 -5.87
N GLU A 105 -9.17 19.67 -5.92
CA GLU A 105 -8.08 18.84 -5.42
C GLU A 105 -6.81 19.20 -6.18
N ARG A 106 -5.83 19.74 -5.47
CA ARG A 106 -4.52 20.06 -6.05
C ARG A 106 -3.65 18.81 -5.92
N SER A 107 -3.16 18.35 -7.05
CA SER A 107 -2.10 17.35 -7.11
C SER A 107 -0.91 17.77 -6.24
N ARG A 108 -0.35 16.79 -5.53
CA ARG A 108 0.82 16.94 -4.66
C ARG A 108 1.96 16.05 -5.14
N SER A 109 3.17 16.42 -4.79
CA SER A 109 4.33 15.58 -5.10
C SER A 109 4.30 14.34 -4.21
N PRO A 110 4.58 13.13 -4.73
CA PRO A 110 4.74 11.94 -3.89
C PRO A 110 5.82 12.07 -2.80
N LYS A 111 6.74 13.03 -2.95
CA LYS A 111 7.75 13.37 -1.92
C LYS A 111 7.13 14.01 -0.67
N GLU A 112 5.92 14.56 -0.73
CA GLU A 112 5.23 15.15 0.44
C GLU A 112 4.81 14.10 1.47
N LEU A 113 4.74 12.82 1.08
CA LEU A 113 4.49 11.73 2.02
C LEU A 113 5.72 11.39 2.85
N LEU A 114 6.91 11.82 2.42
CA LEU A 114 8.14 11.65 3.17
C LEU A 114 8.08 12.45 4.48
N ASP A 115 8.59 11.86 5.55
CA ASP A 115 8.55 12.42 6.88
C ASP A 115 9.92 12.22 7.55
N ALA A 116 10.48 13.32 8.05
CA ALA A 116 11.76 13.31 8.75
C ALA A 116 11.66 12.70 10.15
N THR A 117 10.45 12.50 10.71
CA THR A 117 10.31 11.99 12.09
C THR A 117 10.52 10.48 12.21
N GLY A 118 10.50 9.74 11.09
CA GLY A 118 10.66 8.28 11.06
C GLY A 118 9.52 7.51 11.73
N ARG A 119 8.36 8.17 11.90
CA ARG A 119 7.17 7.61 12.55
C ARG A 119 6.02 7.37 11.58
N ARG A 120 6.31 7.33 10.29
CA ARG A 120 5.31 7.13 9.25
C ARG A 120 5.54 5.78 8.58
N LEU A 121 4.48 5.17 8.10
CA LEU A 121 4.53 4.01 7.22
C LEU A 121 3.57 4.21 6.05
N ILE A 122 3.94 3.72 4.87
CA ILE A 122 3.10 3.79 3.67
C ILE A 122 2.59 2.39 3.34
N LEU A 123 1.29 2.29 3.08
CA LEU A 123 0.66 1.10 2.52
C LEU A 123 0.08 1.47 1.16
N LEU A 124 0.73 1.02 0.09
CA LEU A 124 0.26 1.20 -1.29
C LEU A 124 -0.73 0.09 -1.62
N ILE A 125 -1.99 0.45 -1.84
CA ILE A 125 -3.07 -0.45 -2.23
C ILE A 125 -3.17 -0.46 -3.75
N SER A 126 -2.93 -1.62 -4.37
CA SER A 126 -2.81 -1.77 -5.82
C SER A 126 -3.12 -3.19 -6.28
N ASP A 127 -3.57 -3.35 -7.52
CA ASP A 127 -3.64 -4.64 -8.21
C ASP A 127 -2.35 -5.00 -8.96
N CYS A 128 -1.40 -4.08 -9.04
CA CYS A 128 -0.08 -4.21 -9.70
C CYS A 128 -0.13 -4.54 -11.20
N ILE A 129 -1.21 -4.17 -11.90
CA ILE A 129 -1.37 -4.45 -13.34
C ILE A 129 -1.23 -3.21 -14.23
N SER A 130 -1.30 -2.00 -13.67
CA SER A 130 -1.40 -0.78 -14.47
C SER A 130 -0.18 -0.56 -15.38
N PRO A 131 -0.31 0.15 -16.52
CA PRO A 131 0.82 0.43 -17.40
C PRO A 131 2.02 1.07 -16.69
N VAL A 132 1.77 1.80 -15.63
CA VAL A 132 2.74 2.58 -14.84
C VAL A 132 3.61 1.68 -13.98
N TRP A 133 3.06 0.54 -13.53
CA TRP A 133 3.83 -0.54 -12.94
C TRP A 133 4.77 -1.17 -13.96
N TRP A 134 4.28 -1.53 -15.14
CA TRP A 134 5.08 -2.14 -16.21
C TRP A 134 6.17 -1.20 -16.77
N GLN A 135 5.89 0.10 -16.86
CA GLN A 135 6.89 1.11 -17.20
C GLN A 135 7.95 1.30 -16.09
N GLY A 136 7.64 0.83 -14.88
CA GLY A 136 8.54 0.88 -13.74
C GLY A 136 8.57 2.22 -13.02
N GLU A 137 7.58 3.08 -13.21
CA GLU A 137 7.46 4.35 -12.49
C GLU A 137 7.08 4.12 -11.02
N ILE A 138 6.18 3.16 -10.75
CA ILE A 138 5.85 2.78 -9.37
C ILE A 138 7.05 2.12 -8.68
N HIS A 139 7.89 1.36 -9.39
CA HIS A 139 9.12 0.81 -8.83
C HIS A 139 10.07 1.92 -8.35
N ARG A 140 10.27 2.96 -9.17
CA ARG A 140 11.06 4.14 -8.77
C ARG A 140 10.45 4.86 -7.57
N LEU A 141 9.11 4.94 -7.52
CA LEU A 141 8.39 5.54 -6.40
C LEU A 141 8.62 4.76 -5.10
N LEU A 142 8.45 3.44 -5.14
CA LEU A 142 8.69 2.54 -4.01
C LEU A 142 10.16 2.54 -3.57
N GLU A 143 11.10 2.61 -4.51
CA GLU A 143 12.53 2.73 -4.18
C GLU A 143 12.82 4.04 -3.42
N ASN A 144 12.24 5.16 -3.87
CA ASN A 144 12.42 6.46 -3.24
C ASN A 144 11.77 6.54 -1.85
N TRP A 145 10.58 5.98 -1.68
CA TRP A 145 9.91 5.91 -0.39
C TRP A 145 10.63 4.93 0.55
N GLY A 146 10.93 3.71 0.09
CA GLY A 146 11.54 2.63 0.88
C GLY A 146 12.93 2.93 1.44
N LYS A 147 13.63 3.93 0.89
CA LYS A 147 14.90 4.46 1.43
C LYS A 147 14.73 5.34 2.66
N GLN A 148 13.52 5.81 2.94
CA GLN A 148 13.26 6.83 3.97
C GLN A 148 12.13 6.46 4.93
N ILE A 149 11.17 5.67 4.46
CA ILE A 149 9.97 5.25 5.20
C ILE A 149 9.74 3.76 4.95
N PRO A 150 9.28 2.98 5.95
CA PRO A 150 8.75 1.64 5.72
C PRO A 150 7.54 1.67 4.77
N VAL A 151 7.62 0.92 3.68
CA VAL A 151 6.56 0.81 2.67
C VAL A 151 6.17 -0.65 2.50
N ALA A 152 4.89 -0.93 2.41
CA ALA A 152 4.35 -2.20 1.97
C ALA A 152 3.36 -2.01 0.83
N VAL A 153 3.17 -3.05 0.03
CA VAL A 153 2.12 -3.10 -1.00
C VAL A 153 1.02 -4.03 -0.53
N LEU A 154 -0.21 -3.52 -0.39
CA LEU A 154 -1.41 -4.33 -0.22
C LEU A 154 -1.92 -4.71 -1.61
N GLN A 155 -1.81 -5.98 -1.93
CA GLN A 155 -2.20 -6.53 -3.21
C GLN A 155 -3.67 -6.94 -3.18
N LEU A 156 -4.46 -6.32 -4.05
CA LEU A 156 -5.90 -6.55 -4.15
C LEU A 156 -6.24 -7.90 -4.79
N LEU A 157 -5.40 -8.39 -5.70
CA LEU A 157 -5.60 -9.68 -6.34
C LEU A 157 -5.14 -10.83 -5.43
N PRO A 158 -5.81 -11.99 -5.48
CA PRO A 158 -5.36 -13.18 -4.76
C PRO A 158 -4.01 -13.69 -5.31
N GLU A 159 -3.22 -14.33 -4.45
CA GLU A 159 -1.82 -14.73 -4.72
C GLU A 159 -1.65 -15.54 -6.01
N GLN A 160 -2.60 -16.42 -6.33
CA GLN A 160 -2.57 -17.26 -7.52
C GLN A 160 -2.58 -16.46 -8.84
N LEU A 161 -2.94 -15.18 -8.80
CA LEU A 161 -2.94 -14.29 -9.95
C LEU A 161 -1.69 -13.40 -10.04
N TRP A 162 -0.80 -13.40 -9.03
CA TRP A 162 0.33 -12.47 -8.96
C TRP A 162 1.35 -12.67 -10.09
N GLU A 163 1.53 -13.91 -10.54
CA GLU A 163 2.36 -14.27 -11.71
C GLU A 163 1.94 -13.54 -13.00
N ARG A 164 0.73 -12.98 -13.05
CA ARG A 164 0.21 -12.22 -14.20
C ARG A 164 0.26 -10.72 -14.02
N THR A 165 0.69 -10.27 -12.84
CA THR A 165 0.93 -8.87 -12.52
C THR A 165 2.42 -8.59 -12.69
N VAL A 166 2.84 -7.34 -12.46
CA VAL A 166 4.27 -7.02 -12.47
C VAL A 166 5.05 -7.76 -11.36
N LEU A 167 4.36 -8.24 -10.32
CA LEU A 167 4.98 -9.00 -9.22
C LEU A 167 5.61 -10.31 -9.69
N GLY A 168 5.09 -10.93 -10.76
CA GLY A 168 5.66 -12.14 -11.36
C GLY A 168 7.03 -11.93 -12.03
N LEU A 169 7.45 -10.67 -12.24
CA LEU A 169 8.81 -10.35 -12.69
C LEU A 169 9.83 -10.30 -11.54
N GLY A 170 9.35 -10.28 -10.29
CA GLY A 170 10.15 -10.30 -9.09
C GLY A 170 10.26 -11.70 -8.51
N ASN A 171 11.25 -11.90 -7.63
CA ASN A 171 11.39 -13.14 -6.88
C ASN A 171 10.60 -13.03 -5.58
N SER A 172 9.74 -14.02 -5.31
CA SER A 172 9.10 -14.18 -4.01
C SER A 172 10.15 -14.51 -2.95
N VAL A 173 10.14 -13.78 -1.84
CA VAL A 173 11.09 -13.91 -0.74
C VAL A 173 10.39 -13.75 0.61
N GLN A 174 11.07 -14.19 1.67
CA GLN A 174 10.65 -13.94 3.04
C GLN A 174 11.42 -12.74 3.60
N LEU A 175 10.70 -11.77 4.13
CA LEU A 175 11.25 -10.54 4.71
C LEU A 175 11.02 -10.53 6.22
N GLY A 176 12.06 -10.20 6.98
CA GLY A 176 11.98 -10.07 8.44
C GLY A 176 12.85 -8.93 8.97
N THR A 177 12.71 -8.68 10.28
CA THR A 177 13.51 -7.67 10.99
C THR A 177 13.67 -8.05 12.45
N VAL A 178 14.68 -7.49 13.10
CA VAL A 178 14.93 -7.59 14.55
C VAL A 178 14.60 -6.32 15.31
N ALA A 179 14.30 -5.24 14.58
CA ALA A 179 13.96 -3.94 15.13
C ALA A 179 12.67 -3.41 14.50
N PRO A 180 11.89 -2.63 15.25
CA PRO A 180 10.63 -2.09 14.75
C PRO A 180 10.87 -1.01 13.69
N GLY A 181 9.95 -0.86 12.74
CA GLY A 181 9.89 0.27 11.77
C GLY A 181 11.11 0.39 10.88
N VAL A 182 11.73 -0.75 10.56
CA VAL A 182 12.92 -0.82 9.72
C VAL A 182 12.56 -0.49 8.27
N LEU A 183 13.43 0.28 7.62
CA LEU A 183 13.32 0.65 6.21
C LEU A 183 13.39 -0.57 5.30
N ASN A 184 12.74 -0.50 4.14
CA ASN A 184 12.71 -1.61 3.18
C ASN A 184 14.10 -2.11 2.81
N SER A 185 15.06 -1.20 2.60
CA SER A 185 16.46 -1.55 2.25
C SER A 185 17.23 -2.29 3.35
N LYS A 186 16.72 -2.29 4.58
CA LYS A 186 17.34 -2.92 5.75
C LYS A 186 16.62 -4.19 6.21
N LEU A 187 15.53 -4.58 5.54
CA LEU A 187 14.85 -5.84 5.80
C LEU A 187 15.78 -7.03 5.48
N ILE A 188 15.73 -8.03 6.36
CA ILE A 188 16.50 -9.26 6.21
C ILE A 188 15.77 -10.15 5.22
N VAL A 189 16.44 -10.50 4.13
CA VAL A 189 15.91 -11.36 3.07
C VAL A 189 16.27 -12.81 3.34
N ARG A 190 15.30 -13.71 3.20
CA ARG A 190 15.47 -15.16 3.25
C ARG A 190 14.67 -15.82 2.13
N GLY A 191 14.96 -17.09 1.86
CA GLY A 191 14.25 -17.86 0.84
C GLY A 191 14.56 -17.40 -0.59
N LEU A 192 15.74 -16.82 -0.82
CA LEU A 192 16.20 -16.58 -2.19
C LEU A 192 16.37 -17.92 -2.92
N PRO A 193 16.02 -17.99 -4.22
CA PRO A 193 16.28 -19.18 -4.99
C PRO A 193 17.77 -19.54 -5.03
N ILE A 194 18.09 -20.84 -5.06
CA ILE A 194 19.46 -21.37 -4.98
C ILE A 194 20.35 -20.80 -6.10
N TRP A 195 19.80 -20.60 -7.30
CA TRP A 195 20.51 -20.03 -8.44
C TRP A 195 20.83 -18.52 -8.30
N LEU A 196 20.32 -17.86 -7.25
CA LEU A 196 20.49 -16.44 -6.95
C LEU A 196 21.41 -16.20 -5.75
N GLU A 197 22.04 -17.23 -5.17
CA GLU A 197 22.79 -17.14 -3.91
C GLU A 197 24.03 -16.21 -3.99
N GLU A 198 24.55 -15.94 -5.18
CA GLU A 198 25.54 -14.89 -5.40
C GLU A 198 24.86 -13.51 -5.35
N LYS A 199 24.76 -12.92 -4.14
CA LYS A 199 24.30 -11.56 -3.82
C LYS A 199 23.86 -10.75 -5.05
N PRO A 200 22.60 -10.90 -5.49
CA PRO A 200 22.13 -10.21 -6.68
C PRO A 200 22.30 -8.69 -6.46
N LYS A 201 22.57 -7.94 -7.53
CA LYS A 201 22.43 -6.49 -7.49
C LYS A 201 20.96 -6.16 -7.33
N MET A 202 20.51 -6.09 -6.08
CA MET A 202 19.13 -5.83 -5.69
C MET A 202 18.74 -4.42 -6.13
N ALA A 203 17.61 -4.29 -6.82
CA ALA A 203 17.08 -2.98 -7.21
C ALA A 203 16.09 -2.46 -6.18
N LEU A 204 15.20 -3.35 -5.74
CA LEU A 204 14.03 -2.99 -4.95
C LEU A 204 13.53 -4.24 -4.22
N GLN A 205 13.19 -4.06 -2.94
CA GLN A 205 12.46 -5.07 -2.18
C GLN A 205 11.34 -4.39 -1.40
N PHE A 206 10.19 -5.06 -1.32
CA PHE A 206 9.10 -4.59 -0.50
C PHE A 206 8.23 -5.75 0.01
N PRO A 207 7.63 -5.58 1.20
CA PRO A 207 6.56 -6.43 1.69
C PRO A 207 5.37 -6.43 0.73
N VAL A 208 4.77 -7.59 0.51
CA VAL A 208 3.48 -7.71 -0.16
C VAL A 208 2.49 -8.38 0.79
N ILE A 209 1.34 -7.76 0.98
CA ILE A 209 0.35 -8.12 1.97
C ILE A 209 -0.98 -8.38 1.28
N THR A 210 -1.71 -9.40 1.72
CA THR A 210 -3.10 -9.65 1.32
C THR A 210 -4.08 -9.11 2.36
N LEU A 211 -5.37 -9.09 2.05
CA LEU A 211 -6.41 -8.78 3.04
C LEU A 211 -6.68 -9.93 4.02
N GLU A 212 -5.90 -11.03 3.93
CA GLU A 212 -6.07 -12.18 4.80
C GLU A 212 -5.52 -11.90 6.20
N PRO A 213 -6.21 -12.38 7.26
CA PRO A 213 -5.80 -12.10 8.64
C PRO A 213 -4.37 -12.56 8.97
N GLU A 214 -3.92 -13.66 8.39
CA GLU A 214 -2.57 -14.19 8.58
C GLU A 214 -1.51 -13.23 8.02
N SER A 215 -1.66 -12.82 6.77
CA SER A 215 -0.76 -11.87 6.10
C SER A 215 -0.68 -10.53 6.85
N LEU A 216 -1.82 -9.98 7.27
CA LEU A 216 -1.87 -8.76 8.08
C LEU A 216 -1.20 -8.93 9.46
N THR A 217 -1.34 -10.11 10.07
CA THR A 217 -0.72 -10.42 11.37
C THR A 217 0.79 -10.53 11.25
N GLU A 218 1.30 -11.22 10.22
CA GLU A 218 2.73 -11.31 9.94
C GLU A 218 3.33 -9.94 9.70
N TRP A 219 2.69 -9.15 8.83
CA TRP A 219 3.11 -7.78 8.56
C TRP A 219 3.16 -6.92 9.83
N ALA A 220 2.10 -6.95 10.66
CA ALA A 220 2.06 -6.19 11.89
C ALA A 220 3.19 -6.59 12.85
N LYS A 221 3.49 -7.89 12.98
CA LYS A 221 4.59 -8.39 13.81
C LYS A 221 5.95 -7.95 13.25
N VAL A 222 6.16 -8.02 11.94
CA VAL A 222 7.40 -7.57 11.30
C VAL A 222 7.58 -6.06 11.49
N VAL A 223 6.55 -5.24 11.26
CA VAL A 223 6.61 -3.77 11.48
C VAL A 223 6.91 -3.44 12.94
N ALA A 224 6.34 -4.20 13.87
CA ALA A 224 6.60 -4.05 15.31
C ALA A 224 7.95 -4.63 15.76
N GLY A 225 8.73 -5.28 14.87
CA GLY A 225 9.96 -5.98 15.24
C GLY A 225 9.72 -7.10 16.27
N ALA A 226 8.51 -7.67 16.28
CA ALA A 226 8.05 -8.60 17.29
C ALA A 226 8.39 -10.05 16.89
N GLY A 227 9.37 -10.63 17.60
CA GLY A 227 9.77 -12.02 17.41
C GLY A 227 10.56 -12.26 16.11
N SER A 228 10.76 -13.53 15.78
CA SER A 228 11.46 -13.96 14.55
C SER A 228 10.48 -14.25 13.40
N VAL A 229 9.42 -13.45 13.31
CA VAL A 229 8.40 -13.59 12.26
C VAL A 229 8.93 -13.05 10.95
N GLN A 230 8.55 -13.72 9.87
CA GLN A 230 8.80 -13.32 8.50
C GLN A 230 7.45 -13.12 7.82
N MET A 231 7.47 -12.36 6.73
CA MET A 231 6.30 -12.14 5.89
C MET A 231 6.71 -12.22 4.43
N LEU A 232 5.71 -12.43 3.58
CA LEU A 232 5.89 -12.43 2.14
C LEU A 232 6.37 -11.07 1.63
N GLY A 233 7.33 -11.11 0.72
CA GLY A 233 7.82 -9.95 0.01
C GLY A 233 8.25 -10.29 -1.41
N VAL A 234 8.46 -9.25 -2.20
CA VAL A 234 8.94 -9.38 -3.57
C VAL A 234 10.26 -8.63 -3.71
N LEU A 235 11.20 -9.27 -4.39
CA LEU A 235 12.53 -8.74 -4.68
C LEU A 235 12.76 -8.64 -6.18
N PHE A 236 13.03 -7.43 -6.65
CA PHE A 236 13.39 -7.14 -8.04
C PHE A 236 14.90 -6.99 -8.19
N GLN A 237 15.45 -7.66 -9.21
CA GLN A 237 16.83 -7.51 -9.64
C GLN A 237 16.99 -6.25 -10.50
N GLN A 238 18.19 -5.68 -10.61
CA GLN A 238 18.44 -4.43 -11.35
C GLN A 238 18.04 -4.49 -12.83
N ASN A 239 18.09 -5.66 -13.44
CA ASN A 239 17.71 -5.94 -14.81
C ASN A 239 16.25 -6.38 -14.98
N TRP A 240 15.38 -6.26 -13.96
CA TRP A 240 13.99 -6.76 -14.05
C TRP A 240 13.21 -6.21 -15.25
N ARG A 241 13.51 -4.98 -15.70
CA ARG A 241 12.88 -4.39 -16.90
C ARG A 241 13.18 -5.16 -18.18
N GLN A 242 14.32 -5.85 -18.24
CA GLN A 242 14.69 -6.70 -19.38
C GLN A 242 13.96 -8.04 -19.36
N LEU A 243 13.36 -8.41 -18.22
CA LEU A 243 12.53 -9.61 -18.07
C LEU A 243 11.08 -9.35 -18.47
N ILE A 244 10.69 -8.08 -18.66
CA ILE A 244 9.43 -7.76 -19.33
C ILE A 244 9.55 -8.41 -20.70
N PRO A 245 8.73 -9.42 -21.03
CA PRO A 245 8.77 -10.00 -22.36
C PRO A 245 8.59 -8.85 -23.36
N GLU A 246 9.09 -8.98 -24.59
CA GLU A 246 8.69 -8.09 -25.70
C GLU A 246 7.20 -8.31 -26.03
N LEU A 247 6.32 -8.16 -25.04
CA LEU A 247 4.94 -7.85 -25.21
C LEU A 247 4.97 -6.48 -25.86
N SER A 248 4.78 -6.47 -27.18
CA SER A 248 4.08 -5.37 -27.85
C SER A 248 3.08 -4.85 -26.84
N THR A 249 3.19 -3.58 -26.46
CA THR A 249 2.26 -2.86 -25.59
C THR A 249 0.90 -3.54 -25.65
N PRO A 250 0.29 -3.99 -24.54
CA PRO A 250 -0.93 -4.79 -24.59
C PRO A 250 -2.03 -3.97 -25.25
N GLN A 251 -2.04 -4.00 -26.58
CA GLN A 251 -3.14 -3.63 -27.42
C GLN A 251 -4.17 -4.67 -27.02
N PRO A 252 -5.34 -4.25 -26.51
CA PRO A 252 -6.44 -5.17 -26.36
C PRO A 252 -6.53 -5.93 -27.70
N PRO A 253 -6.53 -7.28 -27.69
CA PRO A 253 -6.64 -8.04 -28.92
C PRO A 253 -7.76 -7.43 -29.73
N SER A 254 -7.42 -6.95 -30.93
CA SER A 254 -8.40 -6.34 -31.84
C SER A 254 -9.48 -7.34 -32.23
N ASN A 255 -9.24 -8.64 -32.00
CA ASN A 255 -10.24 -9.70 -32.09
C ASN A 255 -10.88 -10.01 -30.71
N PRO A 256 -12.17 -9.67 -30.51
CA PRO A 256 -12.94 -10.00 -29.32
C PRO A 256 -12.99 -11.51 -28.99
N GLU A 257 -12.97 -12.39 -29.99
CA GLU A 257 -13.01 -13.84 -29.77
C GLU A 257 -11.74 -14.36 -29.08
N LEU A 258 -10.60 -13.75 -29.39
CA LEU A 258 -9.32 -14.11 -28.77
C LEU A 258 -9.30 -13.69 -27.30
N LEU A 259 -9.89 -12.53 -26.98
CA LEU A 259 -10.10 -12.08 -25.60
C LEU A 259 -10.97 -13.07 -24.82
N VAL A 260 -12.10 -13.46 -25.39
CA VAL A 260 -13.01 -14.45 -24.78
C VAL A 260 -12.28 -15.78 -24.56
N LYS A 261 -11.57 -16.31 -25.57
CA LYS A 261 -10.78 -17.55 -25.43
C LYS A 261 -9.75 -17.47 -24.31
N ARG A 262 -8.99 -16.37 -24.21
CA ARG A 262 -8.00 -16.17 -23.13
C ARG A 262 -8.66 -16.09 -21.75
N PHE A 263 -9.80 -15.42 -21.65
CA PHE A 263 -10.59 -15.39 -20.42
C PHE A 263 -11.00 -16.81 -20.03
N TYR A 264 -11.65 -17.56 -20.92
CA TYR A 264 -12.09 -18.93 -20.62
C TYR A 264 -10.93 -19.88 -20.31
N ALA A 265 -9.76 -19.72 -20.92
CA ALA A 265 -8.59 -20.54 -20.63
C ALA A 265 -8.11 -20.43 -19.18
N THR A 266 -8.44 -19.33 -18.50
CA THR A 266 -7.87 -19.02 -17.18
C THR A 266 -8.88 -18.69 -16.08
N ALA A 267 -10.11 -18.35 -16.46
CA ALA A 267 -11.19 -18.04 -15.53
C ALA A 267 -11.62 -19.30 -14.77
N SER A 268 -11.89 -19.14 -13.48
CA SER A 268 -12.50 -20.18 -12.65
C SER A 268 -13.90 -20.55 -13.18
N PRO A 269 -14.43 -21.75 -12.85
CA PRO A 269 -15.78 -22.12 -13.23
C PRO A 269 -16.84 -21.09 -12.80
N LEU A 270 -16.65 -20.49 -11.62
CA LEU A 270 -17.53 -19.44 -11.11
C LEU A 270 -17.43 -18.17 -11.96
N ALA A 271 -16.22 -17.71 -12.30
CA ALA A 271 -16.02 -16.53 -13.14
C ALA A 271 -16.59 -16.73 -14.55
N ARG A 272 -16.50 -17.93 -15.13
CA ARG A 272 -17.13 -18.28 -16.41
C ARG A 272 -18.66 -18.20 -16.33
N ARG A 273 -19.26 -18.73 -15.25
CA ARG A 273 -20.71 -18.64 -15.01
C ARG A 273 -21.15 -17.18 -14.83
N LEU A 274 -20.40 -16.40 -14.05
CA LEU A 274 -20.66 -14.97 -13.85
C LEU A 274 -20.59 -14.20 -15.17
N ALA A 275 -19.57 -14.44 -15.99
CA ALA A 275 -19.48 -13.83 -17.31
C ALA A 275 -20.68 -14.17 -18.19
N GLY A 276 -21.17 -15.42 -18.14
CA GLY A 276 -22.41 -15.83 -18.80
C GLY A 276 -23.64 -15.06 -18.30
N PHE A 277 -23.81 -14.91 -16.98
CA PHE A 277 -24.90 -14.12 -16.40
C PHE A 277 -24.79 -12.64 -16.77
N MET A 278 -23.60 -12.06 -16.72
CA MET A 278 -23.36 -10.67 -17.07
C MET A 278 -23.59 -10.37 -18.56
N ALA A 279 -23.24 -11.30 -19.45
CA ALA A 279 -23.52 -11.16 -20.88
C ALA A 279 -25.02 -11.09 -21.19
N SER A 280 -25.88 -11.61 -20.30
CA SER A 280 -27.34 -11.55 -20.41
C SER A 280 -27.97 -10.33 -19.75
N ALA A 281 -27.21 -9.55 -18.98
CA ALA A 281 -27.72 -8.36 -18.28
C ALA A 281 -27.53 -7.09 -19.13
N PRO A 282 -28.49 -6.16 -19.15
CA PRO A 282 -28.28 -4.85 -19.76
C PRO A 282 -27.18 -4.10 -18.99
N VAL A 283 -26.06 -3.83 -19.66
CA VAL A 283 -24.93 -3.14 -19.04
C VAL A 283 -25.23 -1.64 -18.96
N SER A 284 -25.71 -1.17 -17.82
CA SER A 284 -25.61 0.26 -17.48
C SER A 284 -24.21 0.51 -16.93
N LEU A 285 -23.26 0.82 -17.83
CA LEU A 285 -21.97 1.37 -17.39
C LEU A 285 -22.25 2.73 -16.72
N PRO A 286 -21.84 2.96 -15.46
CA PRO A 286 -21.94 4.27 -14.87
C PRO A 286 -21.13 5.24 -15.73
N HIS A 287 -21.80 6.21 -16.34
CA HIS A 287 -21.14 7.25 -17.12
C HIS A 287 -20.16 8.00 -16.22
N PRO A 288 -18.85 8.06 -16.57
CA PRO A 288 -17.97 9.02 -15.94
C PRO A 288 -18.46 10.42 -16.32
N THR A 289 -18.92 11.19 -15.33
CA THR A 289 -19.29 12.59 -15.52
C THR A 289 -18.02 13.41 -15.76
N SER A 290 -17.58 13.48 -17.02
CA SER A 290 -16.66 14.52 -17.48
C SER A 290 -17.44 15.59 -18.25
N THR A 291 -17.67 16.70 -17.55
CA THR A 291 -17.88 18.08 -18.02
C THR A 291 -17.86 18.31 -19.54
N LEU A 292 -19.02 18.70 -20.06
CA LEU A 292 -19.29 19.59 -21.21
C LEU A 292 -18.16 19.85 -22.22
N ALA A 293 -18.25 19.20 -23.38
CA ALA A 293 -17.80 19.77 -24.65
C ALA A 293 -19.02 19.98 -25.55
N ARG A 294 -19.57 21.20 -25.52
CA ARG A 294 -20.39 21.72 -26.63
C ARG A 294 -19.48 21.79 -27.85
N ILE A 295 -19.70 20.93 -28.84
CA ILE A 295 -19.20 21.15 -30.20
C ILE A 295 -20.43 21.47 -31.06
N SER A 296 -20.45 22.68 -31.60
CA SER A 296 -21.43 23.13 -32.58
C SER A 296 -21.41 22.25 -33.81
N ALA A 297 -22.57 21.76 -34.22
CA ALA A 297 -22.81 21.34 -35.59
C ALA A 297 -23.71 22.39 -36.23
N ASN A 298 -23.08 23.37 -36.87
CA ASN A 298 -23.67 24.06 -38.02
C ASN A 298 -23.06 23.43 -39.27
N SER A 299 -23.86 23.37 -40.33
CA SER A 299 -23.54 22.96 -41.70
C SER A 299 -23.65 21.45 -41.96
N PHE A 300 -24.84 20.98 -42.34
CA PHE A 300 -25.10 20.44 -43.68
C PHE A 300 -26.62 20.29 -43.89
N SER A 301 -27.05 20.71 -45.08
CA SER A 301 -28.42 20.85 -45.63
C SER A 301 -29.16 22.14 -45.28
#